data_AF-A0A8J7T3W1-F1
#
_entry.id   AF-A0A8J7T3W1-F1
#
_cell.length_a   1.000
_cell.length_b   1.000
_cell.length_c   1.000
_cell.angle_alpha   90.00
_cell.angle_beta   90.00
_cell.angle_gamma   90.00
#
_symmetry.space_group_name_H-M   'P 1'
#
loop_
_entity.id
_entity.type
_entity.pdbx_description
1 polymer ?
#
loop_
_entity_poly.entity_id
_entity_poly.type
_entity_poly.pdbx_seq_one_letter_code
_entity_poly.pdbx_strand_id
1 'polypeptide(L)'
;VIYTKCFIFLIIQLYFQFFRVFMMSYAEKPEDITKDEWMDKLNNVHIQRADMNRLIMNYLVTEGFKEAAEKFRMESGIEPSIDLDSLDERIKIREMILKGQIQEAIALINSLHPELLDTNRYLYFHLQVKLPNNCLLGVRFSKDDLQNGSNRNDLLQCLTFVH
;
A
#
# COMPACT_ATOMS: atom_id res chain seq x y z
N VAL A 1 -29.24 39.56 -42.10
CA VAL A 1 -29.93 39.80 -40.81
C VAL A 1 -30.63 38.54 -40.26
N ILE A 2 -31.25 37.71 -41.10
CA ILE A 2 -31.93 36.47 -40.67
C ILE A 2 -30.93 35.40 -40.18
N TYR A 3 -29.83 35.19 -40.90
CA TYR A 3 -28.82 34.18 -40.56
C TYR A 3 -28.11 34.44 -39.22
N THR A 4 -27.85 35.70 -38.88
CA THR A 4 -27.21 36.06 -37.60
C THR A 4 -28.14 35.85 -36.39
N LYS A 5 -29.46 36.04 -36.57
CA LYS A 5 -30.45 35.77 -35.52
C LYS A 5 -30.67 34.28 -35.28
N CYS A 6 -30.65 33.45 -36.33
CA CYS A 6 -30.72 31.99 -36.19
C CYS A 6 -29.47 31.41 -35.50
N PHE A 7 -28.28 31.94 -35.79
CA PHE A 7 -27.04 31.44 -35.20
C PHE A 7 -26.96 31.71 -33.69
N ILE A 8 -27.39 32.89 -33.25
CA ILE A 8 -27.46 33.23 -31.82
C ILE A 8 -28.51 32.35 -31.11
N PHE A 9 -29.65 32.07 -31.75
CA PHE A 9 -30.67 31.20 -31.16
C PHE A 9 -30.20 29.75 -31.01
N LEU A 10 -29.43 29.24 -31.98
CA LEU A 10 -28.78 27.92 -31.91
C LEU A 10 -27.71 27.85 -30.82
N ILE A 11 -26.90 28.89 -30.64
CA ILE A 11 -25.91 28.94 -29.56
C ILE A 11 -26.59 28.98 -28.18
N ILE A 12 -27.67 29.75 -28.02
CA ILE A 12 -28.44 29.80 -26.76
C ILE A 12 -29.09 28.44 -26.48
N GLN A 13 -29.66 27.78 -27.48
CA GLN A 13 -30.22 26.43 -27.35
C GLN A 13 -29.15 25.39 -27.00
N LEU A 14 -27.98 25.46 -27.63
CA LEU A 14 -26.85 24.57 -27.31
C LEU A 14 -26.28 24.83 -25.92
N TYR A 15 -26.16 26.09 -25.49
CA TYR A 15 -25.79 26.44 -24.11
C TYR A 15 -26.84 25.96 -23.11
N PHE A 16 -28.13 26.09 -23.41
CA PHE A 16 -29.21 25.64 -22.53
C PHE A 16 -29.24 24.10 -22.42
N GLN A 17 -29.02 23.40 -23.54
CA GLN A 17 -28.92 21.94 -23.58
C GLN A 17 -27.66 21.45 -22.83
N PHE A 18 -26.52 22.12 -23.06
CA PHE A 18 -25.25 21.81 -22.41
C PHE A 18 -25.31 22.11 -20.90
N PHE A 19 -25.92 23.23 -20.50
CA PHE A 19 -26.14 23.57 -19.10
C PHE A 19 -27.11 22.60 -18.44
N ARG A 20 -28.16 22.14 -19.14
CA ARG A 20 -29.08 21.11 -18.63
C ARG A 20 -28.38 19.78 -18.38
N VAL A 21 -27.52 19.34 -19.29
CA VAL A 21 -26.70 18.12 -19.11
C VAL A 21 -25.70 18.30 -17.96
N PHE A 22 -25.05 19.47 -17.86
CA PHE A 22 -24.06 19.76 -16.82
C PHE A 22 -24.68 19.87 -15.41
N MET A 23 -25.90 20.41 -15.29
CA MET A 23 -26.61 20.54 -14.01
C MET A 23 -27.20 19.20 -13.51
N MET A 24 -27.47 18.25 -14.41
CA MET A 24 -27.88 16.88 -14.05
C MET A 24 -26.74 16.03 -13.50
N SER A 25 -25.47 16.43 -13.71
CA SER A 25 -24.32 15.71 -13.16
C SER A 25 -24.05 16.00 -11.67
N TYR A 26 -24.80 16.91 -11.04
CA TYR A 26 -24.52 17.45 -9.70
C TYR A 26 -25.61 17.22 -8.65
N ALA A 27 -26.53 16.28 -8.86
CA ALA A 27 -27.61 16.05 -7.90
C ALA A 27 -28.01 14.58 -7.69
N GLU A 28 -27.04 13.67 -7.70
CA GLU A 28 -27.17 12.42 -6.94
C GLU A 28 -26.06 12.40 -5.89
N LYS A 29 -26.35 12.97 -4.72
CA LYS A 29 -25.66 12.51 -3.51
C LYS A 29 -26.04 11.02 -3.38
N PRO A 30 -25.09 10.10 -3.17
CA PRO A 30 -25.48 8.74 -2.79
C PRO A 30 -26.41 8.87 -1.59
N GLU A 31 -27.57 8.24 -1.65
CA GLU A 31 -28.54 8.25 -0.55
C GLU A 31 -27.77 7.95 0.74
N ASP A 32 -27.82 8.88 1.69
CA ASP A 32 -27.20 8.70 3.01
C ASP A 32 -27.90 7.49 3.63
N ILE A 33 -27.26 6.33 3.55
CA ILE A 33 -27.76 5.09 4.13
C ILE A 33 -28.14 5.38 5.58
N THR A 34 -29.40 5.13 5.92
CA THR A 34 -29.83 5.35 7.30
C THR A 34 -29.17 4.32 8.21
N LYS A 35 -28.98 4.68 9.49
CA LYS A 35 -28.38 3.76 10.47
C LYS A 35 -29.11 2.43 10.51
N ASP A 36 -30.44 2.45 10.43
CA ASP A 36 -31.27 1.25 10.51
C ASP A 36 -31.07 0.35 9.29
N GLU A 37 -31.03 0.93 8.07
CA GLU A 37 -30.71 0.19 6.84
C GLU A 37 -29.28 -0.38 6.85
N TRP A 38 -28.32 0.32 7.45
CA TRP A 38 -26.96 -0.19 7.62
C TRP A 38 -26.91 -1.38 8.59
N MET A 39 -27.63 -1.28 9.72
CA MET A 39 -27.72 -2.36 10.70
C MET A 39 -28.42 -3.60 10.12
N ASP A 40 -29.48 -3.41 9.35
CA ASP A 40 -30.16 -4.52 8.65
C ASP A 40 -29.24 -5.19 7.64
N LYS A 41 -28.50 -4.41 6.83
CA LYS A 41 -27.50 -4.97 5.92
C LYS A 41 -26.42 -5.74 6.68
N LEU A 42 -25.91 -5.18 7.79
CA LEU A 42 -24.89 -5.82 8.62
C LEU A 42 -25.37 -7.14 9.23
N ASN A 43 -26.60 -7.18 9.75
CA ASN A 43 -27.20 -8.38 10.33
C ASN A 43 -27.38 -9.49 9.30
N ASN A 44 -27.57 -9.14 8.02
CA ASN A 44 -27.70 -10.08 6.91
C ASN A 44 -26.35 -10.54 6.35
N VAL A 45 -25.22 -9.93 6.74
CA VAL A 45 -23.89 -10.39 6.34
C VAL A 45 -23.51 -11.61 7.18
N HIS A 46 -23.50 -12.78 6.55
CA HIS A 46 -23.03 -14.01 7.18
C HIS A 46 -21.56 -14.25 6.85
N ILE A 47 -20.67 -14.04 7.83
CA ILE A 47 -19.25 -14.40 7.72
C ILE A 47 -19.08 -15.83 8.23
N GLN A 48 -18.55 -16.72 7.39
CA GLN A 48 -18.27 -18.08 7.83
C GLN A 48 -17.12 -18.08 8.84
N ARG A 49 -17.24 -18.88 9.90
CA ARG A 49 -16.19 -19.06 10.90
C ARG A 49 -14.85 -19.47 10.28
N ALA A 50 -14.88 -20.28 9.22
CA ALA A 50 -13.69 -20.70 8.50
C ALA A 50 -12.94 -19.51 7.88
N ASP A 51 -13.67 -18.56 7.30
CA ASP A 51 -13.07 -17.37 6.67
C ASP A 51 -12.50 -16.42 7.72
N MET A 52 -13.18 -16.28 8.86
CA MET A 52 -12.65 -15.53 10.01
C MET A 52 -11.36 -16.16 10.55
N ASN A 53 -11.33 -17.49 10.71
CA ASN A 53 -10.14 -18.19 11.17
C ASN A 53 -8.98 -18.05 10.18
N ARG A 54 -9.25 -18.09 8.87
CA ARG A 54 -8.23 -17.81 7.84
C ARG A 54 -7.67 -16.40 7.96
N LEU A 55 -8.53 -15.41 8.18
CA LEU A 55 -8.10 -14.02 8.35
C LEU A 55 -7.21 -13.86 9.59
N ILE A 56 -7.62 -14.45 10.71
CA ILE A 56 -6.82 -14.43 11.96
C ILE A 56 -5.48 -15.12 11.74
N MET A 57 -5.47 -16.30 11.11
CA MET A 57 -4.23 -17.01 10.78
C MET A 57 -3.31 -16.16 9.90
N ASN A 58 -3.85 -15.53 8.85
CA ASN A 58 -3.07 -14.66 7.97
C ASN A 58 -2.47 -13.48 8.73
N TYR A 59 -3.22 -12.87 9.65
CA TYR A 59 -2.72 -11.78 10.49
C TYR A 59 -1.57 -12.23 11.38
N LEU A 60 -1.72 -13.36 12.10
CA LEU A 60 -0.68 -13.88 12.99
C LEU A 60 0.63 -14.20 12.24
N VAL A 61 0.51 -14.78 11.04
CA VAL A 61 1.66 -15.10 10.16
C VAL A 61 2.29 -13.84 9.58
N THR A 62 1.50 -12.85 9.18
CA THR A 62 1.99 -11.60 8.58
C THR A 62 2.73 -10.74 9.60
N GLU A 63 2.16 -10.61 10.81
CA GLU A 63 2.79 -9.90 11.92
C GLU A 63 3.96 -10.66 12.53
N GLY A 64 4.11 -11.96 12.25
CA GLY A 64 5.21 -12.77 12.78
C GLY A 64 4.99 -13.20 14.24
N PHE A 65 3.74 -13.39 14.66
CA PHE A 65 3.42 -13.96 15.96
C PHE A 65 3.45 -15.50 15.90
N LYS A 66 4.65 -16.09 15.82
CA LYS A 66 4.84 -17.54 15.64
C LYS A 66 4.09 -18.37 16.69
N GLU A 67 4.35 -18.13 17.98
CA GLU A 67 3.72 -18.92 19.06
C GLU A 67 2.19 -18.85 19.05
N ALA A 68 1.63 -17.69 18.70
CA ALA A 68 0.20 -17.51 18.59
C ALA A 68 -0.36 -18.24 17.37
N ALA A 69 0.33 -18.19 16.23
CA ALA A 69 -0.05 -18.93 15.02
C ALA A 69 -0.03 -20.44 15.24
N GLU A 70 0.97 -20.98 15.95
CA GLU A 70 1.06 -22.41 16.27
C GLU A 70 -0.09 -22.89 17.16
N LYS A 71 -0.39 -22.14 18.23
CA LYS A 71 -1.52 -22.45 19.12
C LYS A 71 -2.85 -22.33 18.37
N PHE A 72 -3.01 -21.27 17.58
CA PHE A 72 -4.21 -21.04 16.80
C PHE A 72 -4.42 -22.12 15.72
N ARG A 73 -3.34 -22.63 15.11
CA ARG A 73 -3.40 -23.78 14.18
C ARG A 73 -3.96 -25.02 14.88
N MET A 74 -3.49 -25.33 16.08
CA MET A 74 -3.96 -26.49 16.85
C MET A 74 -5.44 -26.39 17.23
N GLU A 75 -5.92 -25.18 17.54
CA GLU A 75 -7.32 -24.94 17.94
C GLU A 75 -8.28 -24.84 16.75
N SER A 76 -7.87 -24.18 15.66
CA SER A 76 -8.73 -23.88 14.52
C SER A 76 -8.66 -24.91 13.40
N GLY A 77 -7.61 -25.74 13.37
CA GLY A 77 -7.33 -26.69 12.28
C GLY A 77 -6.98 -26.02 10.95
N ILE A 78 -6.76 -24.69 10.93
CA ILE A 78 -6.37 -23.96 9.72
C ILE A 78 -4.87 -24.07 9.51
N GLU A 79 -4.47 -24.59 8.34
CA GLU A 79 -3.08 -24.58 7.90
C GLU A 79 -2.68 -23.18 7.39
N PRO A 80 -1.53 -22.64 7.83
CA PRO A 80 -1.00 -21.39 7.30
C PRO A 80 -0.49 -21.57 5.86
N SER A 81 -0.56 -20.52 5.05
CA SER A 81 -0.07 -20.54 3.66
C SER A 81 1.47 -20.52 3.54
N ILE A 82 2.15 -20.24 4.64
CA ILE A 82 3.60 -20.11 4.75
C ILE A 82 4.03 -20.99 5.91
N ASP A 83 5.16 -21.67 5.76
CA ASP A 83 5.75 -22.47 6.81
C ASP A 83 6.10 -21.61 8.04
N LEU A 84 5.65 -22.04 9.23
CA LEU A 84 5.82 -21.28 10.47
C LEU A 84 7.30 -21.19 10.88
N ASP A 85 8.14 -22.12 10.43
CA ASP A 85 9.57 -22.09 10.72
C ASP A 85 10.30 -20.97 9.96
N SER A 86 9.81 -20.59 8.77
CA SER A 86 10.31 -19.43 8.04
C SER A 86 9.97 -18.08 8.70
N LEU A 87 9.04 -18.06 9.66
CA LEU A 87 8.71 -16.83 10.39
C LEU A 87 9.84 -16.39 11.31
N ASP A 88 10.61 -17.32 11.88
CA ASP A 88 11.72 -16.99 12.79
C ASP A 88 12.76 -16.12 12.10
N GLU A 89 13.05 -16.43 10.84
CA GLU A 89 13.97 -15.67 10.00
C GLU A 89 13.47 -14.24 9.78
N ARG A 90 12.18 -14.08 9.45
CA ARG A 90 11.54 -12.76 9.24
C ARG A 90 11.50 -11.93 10.52
N ILE A 91 11.18 -12.55 11.65
CA ILE A 91 11.16 -11.92 12.98
C ILE A 91 12.58 -11.45 13.31
N LYS A 92 13.58 -12.30 13.13
CA LYS A 92 14.99 -11.98 13.41
C LYS A 92 15.50 -10.82 12.54
N ILE A 93 15.18 -10.81 11.25
CA ILE A 93 15.50 -9.69 10.35
C ILE A 93 14.86 -8.40 10.88
N ARG A 94 13.57 -8.43 11.21
CA ARG A 94 12.84 -7.26 11.74
C ARG A 94 13.47 -6.76 13.03
N GLU A 95 13.80 -7.64 13.96
CA GLU A 95 14.44 -7.26 15.22
C GLU A 95 15.78 -6.56 15.01
N MET A 96 16.64 -7.09 14.15
CA MET A 96 17.94 -6.46 13.85
C MET A 96 17.76 -5.07 13.24
N ILE A 97 16.76 -4.90 12.37
CA ILE A 97 16.40 -3.59 11.81
C ILE A 97 15.95 -2.62 12.91
N LEU A 98 15.07 -3.06 13.81
CA LEU A 98 14.56 -2.24 14.91
C LEU A 98 15.64 -1.88 15.94
N LYS A 99 16.61 -2.77 16.16
CA LYS A 99 17.77 -2.54 17.02
C LYS A 99 18.84 -1.65 16.36
N GLY A 100 18.67 -1.29 15.09
CA GLY A 100 19.64 -0.49 14.32
C GLY A 100 20.86 -1.29 13.81
N GLN A 101 20.84 -2.62 13.94
CA GLN A 101 21.89 -3.53 13.46
C GLN A 101 21.71 -3.82 11.95
N ILE A 102 21.74 -2.77 11.14
CA ILE A 102 21.42 -2.85 9.71
C ILE A 102 22.41 -3.73 8.93
N GLN A 103 23.70 -3.68 9.26
CA GLN A 103 24.72 -4.49 8.58
C GLN A 103 24.50 -6.00 8.80
N GLU A 104 24.14 -6.38 10.01
CA GLU A 104 23.80 -7.77 10.35
C GLU A 104 22.50 -8.20 9.67
N ALA A 105 21.50 -7.31 9.59
CA ALA A 105 20.27 -7.56 8.86
C ALA A 105 20.53 -7.79 7.35
N ILE A 106 21.40 -6.99 6.71
CA ILE A 106 21.77 -7.17 5.30
C ILE A 106 22.45 -8.52 5.09
N ALA A 107 23.41 -8.87 5.95
CA ALA A 107 24.12 -10.15 5.85
C ALA A 107 23.15 -11.34 5.99
N LEU A 108 22.20 -11.27 6.94
CA LEU A 108 21.20 -12.32 7.11
C LEU A 108 20.27 -12.39 5.90
N ILE A 109 19.80 -11.25 5.38
CA ILE A 109 18.95 -11.23 4.17
C ILE A 109 19.69 -11.86 2.99
N ASN A 110 20.95 -11.51 2.75
CA ASN A 110 21.73 -12.08 1.65
C ASN A 110 22.00 -13.58 1.83
N SER A 111 22.08 -14.08 3.07
CA SER A 111 22.23 -15.51 3.33
C SER A 111 20.95 -16.31 3.07
N LEU A 112 19.79 -15.72 3.31
CA LEU A 112 18.49 -16.37 3.18
C LEU A 112 17.87 -16.17 1.78
N HIS A 113 18.02 -14.98 1.22
CA HIS A 113 17.48 -14.55 -0.06
C HIS A 113 18.51 -13.72 -0.84
N PRO A 114 19.52 -14.37 -1.44
CA PRO A 114 20.67 -13.69 -2.05
C PRO A 114 20.33 -12.69 -3.16
N GLU A 115 19.21 -12.86 -3.86
CA GLU A 115 18.80 -11.98 -4.97
C GLU A 115 17.83 -10.85 -4.55
N LEU A 116 17.35 -10.85 -3.30
CA LEU A 116 16.28 -9.94 -2.87
C LEU A 116 16.73 -8.47 -2.89
N LEU A 117 17.93 -8.20 -2.39
CA LEU A 117 18.48 -6.85 -2.32
C LEU A 117 19.00 -6.35 -3.67
N ASP A 118 19.44 -7.27 -4.53
CA ASP A 118 19.91 -6.95 -5.88
C ASP A 118 18.73 -6.62 -6.81
N THR A 119 17.61 -7.34 -6.67
CA THR A 119 16.39 -7.12 -7.47
C THR A 119 15.61 -5.89 -6.98
N ASN A 120 15.72 -5.54 -5.69
CA ASN A 120 14.98 -4.44 -5.08
C ASN A 120 15.90 -3.36 -4.50
N ARG A 121 16.47 -2.54 -5.39
CA ARG A 121 17.38 -1.44 -5.03
C ARG A 121 16.75 -0.43 -4.05
N TYR A 122 15.44 -0.20 -4.13
CA TYR A 122 14.73 0.70 -3.19
C TYR A 122 14.68 0.14 -1.77
N LEU A 123 14.49 -1.17 -1.60
CA LEU A 123 14.52 -1.82 -0.28
C LEU A 123 15.90 -1.69 0.36
N TYR A 124 16.96 -1.91 -0.41
CA TYR A 124 18.34 -1.76 0.04
C TYR A 124 18.64 -0.32 0.49
N PHE A 125 18.22 0.67 -0.32
CA PHE A 125 18.34 2.08 0.02
C PHE A 125 17.60 2.42 1.32
N HIS A 126 16.34 1.97 1.46
CA HIS A 126 15.56 2.24 2.66
C HIS A 126 16.22 1.66 3.91
N LEU A 127 16.82 0.49 3.80
CA LEU A 127 17.57 -0.12 4.89
C LEU A 127 18.82 0.71 5.25
N GLN A 128 19.56 1.20 4.26
CA GLN A 128 20.75 2.03 4.48
C GLN A 128 20.45 3.40 5.10
N VAL A 129 19.31 4.02 4.77
CA VAL A 129 18.91 5.32 5.33
C VAL A 129 18.57 5.21 6.83
N LYS A 130 18.23 4.02 7.33
CA LYS A 130 18.00 3.78 8.77
C LYS A 130 19.28 3.81 9.61
N LEU A 131 20.47 3.82 8.99
CA LEU A 131 21.73 3.97 9.69
C LEU A 131 21.97 5.45 10.10
N PRO A 132 22.12 5.77 11.40
CA PRO A 132 22.27 7.15 11.86
C PRO A 132 23.55 7.85 11.34
N ASN A 133 24.52 7.10 10.84
CA ASN A 133 25.79 7.63 10.31
C ASN A 133 25.82 7.81 8.78
N ASN A 134 24.69 7.59 8.08
CA ASN A 134 24.69 7.40 6.63
C ASN A 134 23.94 8.46 5.82
N CYS A 135 23.50 9.57 6.42
CA CYS A 135 22.84 10.67 5.69
C CYS A 135 23.69 11.15 4.48
N LEU A 136 25.02 11.11 4.59
CA LEU A 136 25.94 11.47 3.49
C LEU A 136 26.03 10.39 2.39
N LEU A 137 25.78 9.12 2.72
CA LEU A 137 25.78 8.01 1.75
C LEU A 137 24.46 7.98 0.95
N GLY A 138 23.34 8.37 1.54
CA GLY A 138 22.08 8.56 0.81
C GLY A 138 22.19 9.62 -0.31
N VAL A 139 22.97 10.68 -0.07
CA VAL A 139 23.26 11.72 -1.09
C VAL A 139 24.20 11.20 -2.20
N ARG A 140 25.10 10.26 -1.87
CA ARG A 140 26.01 9.62 -2.85
C ARG A 140 25.27 8.62 -3.75
N PHE A 141 24.42 7.76 -3.17
CA PHE A 141 23.59 6.83 -3.93
C PHE A 141 22.68 7.54 -4.94
N SER A 142 22.07 8.67 -4.54
CA SER A 142 21.27 9.54 -5.42
C SER A 142 22.04 10.04 -6.67
N LYS A 143 23.36 10.22 -6.59
CA LYS A 143 24.19 10.69 -7.73
C LYS A 143 24.53 9.59 -8.72
N ASP A 144 24.70 8.36 -8.26
CA ASP A 144 25.06 7.23 -9.12
C ASP A 144 23.83 6.72 -9.89
N ASP A 145 22.63 6.80 -9.30
CA ASP A 145 21.36 6.48 -10.00
C ASP A 145 20.91 7.58 -10.99
N LEU A 146 21.35 8.82 -10.81
CA LEU A 146 21.14 9.92 -11.79
C LEU A 146 21.82 9.66 -13.14
N GLN A 147 22.90 8.87 -13.18
CA GLN A 147 23.58 8.51 -14.43
C GLN A 147 22.93 7.34 -15.16
N ASN A 148 22.14 6.52 -14.47
CA ASN A 148 21.52 5.29 -15.01
C ASN A 148 20.01 5.38 -15.27
N GLY A 149 19.42 6.57 -15.21
CA GLY A 149 18.12 6.83 -15.83
C GLY A 149 16.90 6.25 -15.12
N SER A 150 16.88 6.20 -13.78
CA SER A 150 15.61 6.00 -13.07
C SER A 150 14.80 7.30 -12.99
N ASN A 151 13.48 7.12 -12.99
CA ASN A 151 12.44 8.09 -13.27
C ASN A 151 12.54 9.37 -12.42
N ARG A 152 12.31 10.55 -13.03
CA ARG A 152 12.39 11.87 -12.36
C ARG A 152 11.48 12.02 -11.14
N ASN A 153 10.47 11.15 -10.99
CA ASN A 153 9.59 11.10 -9.83
C ASN A 153 10.26 10.51 -8.58
N ASP A 154 11.30 9.67 -8.74
CA ASP A 154 12.03 9.05 -7.63
C ASP A 154 12.89 10.07 -6.87
N LEU A 155 13.43 11.06 -7.59
CA LEU A 155 14.22 12.17 -7.04
C LEU A 155 13.39 13.10 -6.15
N LEU A 156 12.12 13.31 -6.48
CA LEU A 156 11.22 14.18 -5.72
C LEU A 156 10.84 13.57 -4.37
N GLN A 157 10.79 12.25 -4.26
CA GLN A 157 10.47 11.55 -3.01
C GLN A 157 11.67 11.50 -2.04
N CYS A 158 12.90 11.49 -2.55
CA CYS A 158 14.11 11.59 -1.73
C CYS A 158 14.36 13.02 -1.20
N LEU A 159 14.03 14.06 -1.98
CA LEU A 159 14.25 15.45 -1.58
C LEU A 159 13.18 15.99 -0.60
N THR A 160 11.98 15.43 -0.59
CA THR A 160 10.90 15.87 0.31
C THR A 160 11.02 15.33 1.74
N PHE A 161 11.99 14.46 2.05
CA PHE A 161 12.15 13.84 3.37
C PHE A 161 13.24 14.49 4.26
N VAL A 162 13.88 15.58 3.80
CA VAL A 162 14.91 16.32 4.55
C VAL A 162 14.34 17.64 5.13
N HIS A 163 13.03 17.75 5.29
CA HIS A 163 12.41 18.90 5.96
C HIS A 163 11.41 18.50 7.03
#